data_AF-A0A0V0HRQ7-F1
#
_entry.id   AF-A0A0V0HRQ7-F1
#
_cell.length_a   1.000
_cell.length_b   1.000
_cell.length_c   1.000
_cell.angle_alpha   90.00
_cell.angle_beta   90.00
_cell.angle_gamma   90.00
#
_symmetry.space_group_name_H-M   'P 1'
#
loop_
_entity.id
_entity.type
_entity.pdbx_description
1 polymer ?
#
loop_
_entity_poly.entity_id
_entity_poly.type
_entity_poly.pdbx_seq_one_letter_code
_entity_poly.pdbx_strand_id
1 'polypeptide(L)'
;MLLAVGVIGFGIWMSAHHDVCRKSLTLPVLGLGGVIFVVSIVGFLGAWKNNSILLWIYLIMLCLILVAILVFTVLAFIVTNNSSGHSVNGQRYKEYQLQDYSSWFLKQLNNTHNWKHLKSCLVKTDDCSNLSKRYKTAKQYKLAKLTPIEAGCCKPPSECGYPAVNASYYDLSFHPASSSKDCKLYKNSKNVKCYSCDSCKAGVAQYMKTEWRVVAIFNVILFVVLSMIYFVGCCARRNAARRRSKI
;
A
#
# COMPACT_ATOMS: atom_id res chain seq x y z
N MET A 1 11.46 18.92 -13.78
CA MET A 1 10.68 19.78 -12.86
C MET A 1 9.18 19.47 -12.89
N LEU A 2 8.48 19.49 -14.04
CA LEU A 2 7.04 19.15 -14.08
C LEU A 2 6.73 17.75 -13.51
N LEU A 3 7.55 16.75 -13.82
CA LEU A 3 7.43 15.41 -13.24
C LEU A 3 7.60 15.41 -11.71
N ALA A 4 8.52 16.22 -11.17
CA ALA A 4 8.73 16.32 -9.73
C ALA A 4 7.52 16.99 -9.05
N VAL A 5 6.97 18.05 -9.65
CA VAL A 5 5.74 18.71 -9.15
C VAL A 5 4.56 17.74 -9.21
N GLY A 6 4.44 16.94 -10.27
CA GLY A 6 3.43 15.88 -10.38
C GLY A 6 3.58 14.79 -9.31
N VAL A 7 4.80 14.32 -9.06
CA VAL A 7 5.11 13.32 -8.02
C VAL A 7 4.82 13.86 -6.62
N ILE A 8 5.21 15.11 -6.33
CA ILE A 8 4.95 15.78 -5.06
C ILE A 8 3.45 16.03 -4.89
N GLY A 9 2.76 16.49 -5.94
CA GLY A 9 1.31 16.71 -5.95
C GLY A 9 0.53 15.41 -5.73
N PHE A 10 0.96 14.31 -6.36
CA PHE A 10 0.39 12.98 -6.10
C PHE A 10 0.65 12.52 -4.66
N GLY A 11 1.85 12.76 -4.12
CA GLY A 11 2.18 12.49 -2.71
C GLY A 11 1.29 13.28 -1.75
N ILE A 12 1.04 14.56 -2.04
CA ILE A 12 0.16 15.43 -1.25
C ILE A 12 -1.30 14.99 -1.39
N TRP A 13 -1.79 14.70 -2.60
CA TRP A 13 -3.14 14.17 -2.83
C TRP A 13 -3.37 12.87 -2.05
N MET A 14 -2.43 11.94 -2.12
CA MET A 14 -2.48 10.69 -1.37
C MET A 14 -2.46 10.92 0.16
N SER A 15 -1.79 11.99 0.62
CA SER A 15 -1.80 12.41 2.02
C SER A 15 -3.05 13.16 2.45
N ALA A 16 -3.74 13.86 1.54
CA ALA A 16 -4.87 14.73 1.84
C ALA A 16 -6.21 13.99 1.76
N HIS A 17 -6.32 12.99 0.89
CA HIS A 17 -7.56 12.23 0.70
C HIS A 17 -7.67 10.98 1.57
N HIS A 18 -6.59 10.50 2.21
CA HIS A 18 -6.59 9.27 3.01
C HIS A 18 -5.91 9.50 4.35
N ASP A 19 -6.51 8.95 5.42
CA ASP A 19 -6.19 9.19 6.83
C ASP A 19 -4.69 9.26 7.19
N VAL A 20 -4.44 9.99 8.28
CA VAL A 20 -3.15 10.30 8.96
C VAL A 20 -2.16 9.11 9.05
N CYS A 21 -2.66 7.88 8.98
CA CYS A 21 -1.86 6.67 8.95
C CYS A 21 -0.98 6.48 7.72
N ARG A 22 -1.43 7.01 6.59
CA ARG A 22 -0.72 6.90 5.31
C ARG A 22 0.58 7.66 5.28
N LYS A 23 0.83 8.58 6.22
CA LYS A 23 2.06 9.38 6.32
C LYS A 23 3.35 8.52 6.33
N SER A 24 3.29 7.30 6.88
CA SER A 24 4.41 6.35 6.86
C SER A 24 4.70 5.76 5.46
N LEU A 25 3.67 5.59 4.62
CA LEU A 25 3.82 5.20 3.21
C LEU A 25 4.08 6.41 2.30
N THR A 26 3.61 7.60 2.67
CA THR A 26 3.80 8.83 1.89
C THR A 26 5.24 9.33 1.98
N LEU A 27 5.93 9.09 3.10
CA LEU A 27 7.31 9.53 3.32
C LEU A 27 8.31 9.01 2.24
N PRO A 28 8.32 7.72 1.86
CA PRO A 28 9.21 7.26 0.78
C PRO A 28 8.84 7.87 -0.59
N VAL A 29 7.56 8.14 -0.87
CA VAL A 29 7.13 8.76 -2.13
C VAL A 29 7.53 10.25 -2.19
N LEU A 30 7.36 10.98 -1.09
CA LEU A 30 7.81 12.38 -0.97
C LEU A 30 9.33 12.50 -1.04
N GLY A 31 10.06 11.57 -0.40
CA GLY A 31 11.52 11.49 -0.50
C GLY A 31 11.97 11.29 -1.95
N LEU A 32 11.35 10.37 -2.68
CA LEU A 32 11.63 10.15 -4.10
C LEU A 32 11.36 11.40 -4.95
N GLY A 33 10.23 12.07 -4.73
CA GLY A 33 9.88 13.33 -5.40
C GLY A 33 10.90 14.44 -5.14
N GLY A 34 11.37 14.57 -3.89
CA GLY A 34 12.42 15.52 -3.51
C GLY A 34 13.76 15.27 -4.23
N VAL A 35 14.19 14.01 -4.31
CA VAL A 35 15.42 13.64 -5.03
C VAL A 35 15.31 13.97 -6.52
N ILE A 36 14.18 13.67 -7.16
CA ILE A 36 13.93 14.00 -8.58
C ILE A 36 13.92 15.51 -8.82
N PHE A 37 13.43 16.29 -7.86
CA PHE A 37 13.45 17.75 -7.91
C PHE A 37 14.88 18.30 -7.91
N VAL A 38 15.74 17.83 -6.99
CA VAL A 38 17.15 18.23 -6.92
C VAL A 38 17.88 17.87 -8.23
N VAL A 39 17.68 16.66 -8.75
CA VAL A 39 18.29 16.24 -10.02
C VAL A 39 17.80 17.07 -11.20
N SER A 40 16.54 17.53 -11.18
CA SER A 40 16.02 18.45 -12.20
C SER A 40 16.75 19.79 -12.19
N ILE A 41 17.08 20.34 -11.01
CA ILE A 41 17.81 21.60 -10.88
C ILE A 41 19.25 21.45 -11.40
N VAL A 42 19.93 20.35 -11.04
CA VAL A 42 21.29 20.06 -11.53
C VAL A 42 21.30 19.93 -13.05
N GLY A 43 20.31 19.24 -13.63
CA GLY A 43 20.17 19.12 -15.08
C GLY A 43 19.95 20.47 -15.77
N PHE A 44 19.10 21.33 -15.20
CA PHE A 44 18.83 22.67 -15.73
C PHE A 44 20.07 23.58 -15.68
N LEU A 45 20.76 23.61 -14.54
CA LEU A 45 22.00 24.37 -14.38
C LEU A 45 23.12 23.85 -15.30
N GLY A 46 23.16 22.54 -15.55
CA GLY A 46 24.14 21.90 -16.43
C GLY A 46 23.95 22.29 -17.89
N ALA A 47 22.70 22.35 -18.34
CA ALA A 47 22.34 22.82 -19.67
C ALA A 47 22.60 24.33 -19.85
N TRP A 48 22.23 25.16 -18.86
CA TRP A 48 22.43 26.60 -18.94
C TRP A 48 23.92 26.99 -18.99
N LYS A 49 24.76 26.39 -18.14
CA LYS A 49 26.20 26.68 -18.13
C LYS A 49 27.01 25.93 -19.20
N ASN A 50 26.35 25.14 -20.05
CA ASN A 50 26.97 24.24 -21.04
C ASN A 50 28.16 23.43 -20.49
N ASN A 51 28.10 23.05 -19.21
CA ASN A 51 29.22 22.45 -18.51
C ASN A 51 29.14 20.92 -18.63
N SER A 52 30.10 20.35 -19.37
CA SER A 52 30.15 18.91 -19.65
C SER A 52 30.27 18.04 -18.39
N ILE A 53 30.90 18.55 -17.32
CA ILE A 53 31.05 17.84 -16.05
C ILE A 53 29.71 17.73 -15.32
N LEU A 54 28.94 18.82 -15.29
CA LEU A 54 27.64 18.85 -14.62
C LEU A 54 26.62 17.93 -15.33
N LEU A 55 26.68 17.88 -16.66
CA LEU A 55 25.87 16.95 -17.46
C LEU A 55 26.24 15.48 -17.17
N TRP A 56 27.52 15.20 -16.92
CA TRP A 56 28.01 13.87 -16.54
C TRP A 56 27.49 13.45 -15.17
N ILE A 57 27.59 14.34 -14.18
CA ILE A 57 27.03 14.12 -12.83
C ILE A 57 25.52 13.88 -12.91
N TYR A 58 24.81 14.69 -13.70
CA TYR A 58 23.37 14.52 -13.94
C TYR A 58 23.03 13.11 -14.48
N LEU A 59 23.73 12.63 -15.51
CA LEU A 59 23.49 11.30 -16.09
C LEU A 59 23.81 10.16 -15.11
N ILE A 60 24.88 10.27 -14.32
CA ILE A 60 25.21 9.28 -13.28
C ILE A 60 24.12 9.23 -12.22
N MET A 61 23.71 10.38 -11.68
CA MET A 61 22.66 10.46 -10.67
C MET A 61 21.34 9.91 -11.20
N LEU A 62 20.98 10.22 -12.45
CA LEU A 62 19.77 9.71 -13.08
C LEU A 62 19.81 8.18 -13.26
N CYS A 63 20.98 7.61 -13.59
CA CYS A 63 21.18 6.16 -13.67
C CYS A 63 20.99 5.48 -12.31
N LEU A 64 21.59 6.03 -11.25
CA LEU A 64 21.44 5.51 -9.88
C LEU A 64 19.97 5.53 -9.43
N ILE A 65 19.21 6.57 -9.77
CA ILE A 65 17.77 6.65 -9.48
C ILE A 65 17.00 5.57 -10.24
N LEU A 66 17.30 5.33 -11.52
CA LEU A 66 16.65 4.27 -12.29
C LEU A 66 16.89 2.88 -11.67
N VAL A 67 18.12 2.59 -11.26
CA VAL A 67 18.47 1.32 -10.59
C VAL A 67 17.73 1.20 -9.25
N ALA A 68 17.72 2.26 -8.44
CA ALA A 68 17.02 2.26 -7.15
C ALA A 68 15.50 2.05 -7.32
N ILE A 69 14.88 2.72 -8.29
CA ILE A 69 13.47 2.55 -8.64
C ILE A 69 13.20 1.09 -9.04
N LEU A 70 14.04 0.51 -9.91
CA LEU A 70 13.88 -0.86 -10.39
C LEU A 70 13.97 -1.86 -9.24
N VAL A 71 15.01 -1.77 -8.39
CA VAL A 71 15.16 -2.63 -7.21
C VAL A 71 13.95 -2.52 -6.29
N PHE A 72 13.49 -1.30 -6.00
CA PHE A 72 12.31 -1.08 -5.17
C PHE A 72 11.04 -1.68 -5.79
N THR A 73 10.82 -1.53 -7.11
CA THR A 73 9.66 -2.13 -7.78
C THR A 73 9.66 -3.65 -7.67
N VAL A 74 10.80 -4.30 -7.91
CA VAL A 74 10.91 -5.76 -7.82
C VAL A 74 10.61 -6.24 -6.40
N LEU A 75 11.21 -5.61 -5.39
CA LEU A 75 10.94 -5.94 -3.99
C LEU A 75 9.46 -5.74 -3.64
N ALA A 76 8.85 -4.63 -4.09
CA ALA A 76 7.44 -4.36 -3.87
C ALA A 76 6.55 -5.43 -4.52
N PHE A 77 6.86 -5.86 -5.75
CA PHE A 77 6.14 -6.95 -6.43
C PHE A 77 6.25 -8.28 -5.69
N ILE A 78 7.46 -8.66 -5.25
CA ILE A 78 7.69 -9.89 -4.47
C ILE A 78 6.84 -9.88 -3.20
N VAL A 79 6.86 -8.77 -2.46
CA VAL A 79 6.09 -8.59 -1.22
C VAL A 79 4.58 -8.58 -1.48
N THR A 80 4.15 -8.18 -2.68
CA THR A 80 2.74 -8.03 -3.09
C THR A 80 2.21 -9.26 -3.83
N ASN A 81 3.02 -10.26 -4.21
CA ASN A 81 2.53 -11.34 -5.09
C ASN A 81 1.57 -12.31 -4.36
N ASN A 82 1.87 -12.65 -3.11
CA ASN A 82 1.18 -13.73 -2.39
C ASN A 82 -0.06 -13.23 -1.65
N SER A 83 -1.20 -13.08 -2.32
CA SER A 83 -2.51 -13.07 -1.63
C SER A 83 -3.61 -13.05 -2.67
N SER A 84 -4.37 -14.14 -2.67
CA SER A 84 -5.62 -14.35 -3.37
C SER A 84 -6.67 -14.62 -2.30
N GLY A 85 -7.39 -13.57 -1.88
CA GLY A 85 -8.43 -13.70 -0.85
C GLY A 85 -9.41 -14.83 -1.17
N HIS A 86 -9.78 -15.59 -0.15
CA HIS A 86 -10.64 -16.76 -0.23
C HIS A 86 -12.10 -16.33 -0.39
N SER A 87 -12.77 -16.87 -1.40
CA SER A 87 -14.21 -16.67 -1.59
C SER A 87 -14.98 -17.63 -0.70
N VAL A 88 -15.90 -17.11 0.11
CA VAL A 88 -16.79 -17.92 0.93
C VAL A 88 -18.14 -18.08 0.22
N ASN A 89 -18.67 -19.30 0.20
CA ASN A 89 -19.94 -19.61 -0.45
C ASN A 89 -21.09 -18.75 0.13
N GLY A 90 -21.84 -18.07 -0.75
CA GLY A 90 -22.99 -17.24 -0.38
C GLY A 90 -22.66 -15.85 0.16
N GLN A 91 -21.42 -15.38 0.04
CA GLN A 91 -20.98 -14.03 0.40
C GLN A 91 -20.29 -13.35 -0.79
N ARG A 92 -20.50 -12.04 -0.96
CA ARG A 92 -19.91 -11.27 -2.09
C ARG A 92 -18.52 -10.72 -1.77
N TYR A 93 -18.13 -10.69 -0.50
CA TYR A 93 -16.82 -10.22 -0.04
C TYR A 93 -15.85 -11.39 0.14
N LYS A 94 -14.54 -11.09 0.11
CA LYS A 94 -13.47 -12.08 0.27
C LYS A 94 -12.94 -12.08 1.71
N GLU A 95 -12.60 -13.26 2.21
CA GLU A 95 -11.86 -13.41 3.47
C GLU A 95 -10.36 -13.52 3.19
N TYR A 96 -9.55 -13.03 4.12
CA TYR A 96 -8.10 -13.02 4.00
C TYR A 96 -7.52 -13.74 5.19
N GLN A 97 -6.64 -14.71 4.93
CA GLN A 97 -5.89 -15.39 5.98
C GLN A 97 -4.51 -14.78 6.09
N LEU A 98 -4.02 -14.67 7.31
CA LEU A 98 -2.73 -14.02 7.56
C LEU A 98 -1.57 -14.85 6.99
N GLN A 99 -1.70 -16.18 6.96
CA GLN A 99 -0.67 -17.11 6.47
C GLN A 99 -0.39 -17.00 4.96
N ASP A 100 -1.32 -16.43 4.18
CA ASP A 100 -1.13 -16.25 2.73
C ASP A 100 -0.12 -15.15 2.40
N TYR A 101 0.23 -14.29 3.37
CA TYR A 101 1.12 -13.15 3.18
C TYR A 101 2.59 -13.51 3.41
N SER A 102 3.49 -12.71 2.83
CA SER A 102 4.94 -12.91 2.98
C SER A 102 5.40 -12.87 4.44
N SER A 103 6.46 -13.61 4.74
CA SER A 103 7.07 -13.68 6.09
C SER A 103 7.46 -12.31 6.65
N TRP A 104 7.77 -11.35 5.78
CA TRP A 104 8.03 -9.96 6.15
C TRP A 104 6.80 -9.27 6.74
N PHE A 105 5.63 -9.38 6.10
CA PHE A 105 4.37 -8.82 6.63
C PHE A 105 3.98 -9.46 7.95
N LEU A 106 4.14 -10.79 8.03
CA LEU A 106 3.91 -11.54 9.27
C LEU A 106 4.76 -11.00 10.41
N LYS A 107 6.06 -10.79 10.19
CA LYS A 107 6.97 -10.27 11.23
C LYS A 107 6.60 -8.85 11.65
N GLN A 108 6.20 -8.00 10.71
CA GLN A 108 5.81 -6.63 10.99
C GLN A 108 4.49 -6.54 11.78
N LEU A 109 3.52 -7.39 11.45
CA LEU A 109 2.19 -7.43 12.09
C LEU A 109 2.17 -8.25 13.39
N ASN A 110 3.11 -9.18 13.58
CA ASN A 110 3.23 -9.94 14.82
C ASN A 110 3.92 -9.14 15.94
N ASN A 111 4.68 -8.09 15.58
CA ASN A 111 5.26 -7.19 16.57
C ASN A 111 4.16 -6.33 17.22
N THR A 112 3.88 -6.58 18.50
CA THR A 112 2.82 -5.93 19.28
C THR A 112 2.88 -4.40 19.25
N HIS A 113 4.08 -3.82 19.30
CA HIS A 113 4.25 -2.36 19.29
C HIS A 113 3.84 -1.78 17.93
N ASN A 114 4.33 -2.37 16.84
CA ASN A 114 4.01 -1.94 15.49
C ASN A 114 2.53 -2.15 15.18
N TRP A 115 1.97 -3.30 15.58
CA TRP A 115 0.56 -3.58 15.42
C TRP A 115 -0.33 -2.59 16.18
N LYS A 116 0.01 -2.22 17.42
CA LYS A 116 -0.77 -1.25 18.20
C LYS A 116 -0.86 0.09 17.47
N HIS A 117 0.26 0.57 16.94
CA HIS A 117 0.31 1.80 16.16
C HIS A 117 -0.47 1.67 14.83
N LEU A 118 -0.31 0.56 14.12
CA LEU A 118 -1.01 0.31 12.86
C LEU A 118 -2.53 0.19 13.05
N LYS A 119 -2.94 -0.50 14.13
CA LYS A 119 -4.33 -0.72 14.52
C LYS A 119 -5.03 0.58 14.89
N SER A 120 -4.44 1.43 15.74
CA SER A 120 -5.05 2.72 16.13
C SER A 120 -5.30 3.66 14.95
N CYS A 121 -4.71 3.33 13.82
CA CYS A 121 -4.46 4.21 12.70
C CYS A 121 -5.23 3.74 11.45
N LEU A 122 -5.36 2.42 11.25
CA LEU A 122 -6.12 1.81 10.14
C LEU A 122 -7.45 1.19 10.59
N VAL A 123 -7.60 0.81 11.85
CA VAL A 123 -8.80 0.14 12.37
C VAL A 123 -9.58 1.14 13.20
N LYS A 124 -10.53 1.83 12.57
CA LYS A 124 -11.46 2.73 13.27
C LYS A 124 -12.64 1.94 13.81
N THR A 125 -12.88 2.07 15.11
CA THR A 125 -14.05 1.46 15.78
C THR A 125 -15.37 1.92 15.15
N ASP A 126 -15.41 3.17 14.66
CA ASP A 126 -16.59 3.77 14.07
C ASP A 126 -16.99 3.12 12.75
N ASP A 127 -16.04 2.68 11.92
CA ASP A 127 -16.31 2.00 10.64
C ASP A 127 -17.11 0.72 10.89
N CYS A 128 -16.66 -0.07 11.86
CA CYS A 128 -17.35 -1.29 12.29
C CYS A 128 -18.71 -1.02 12.96
N SER A 129 -18.95 0.16 13.51
CA SER A 129 -20.21 0.55 14.13
C SER A 129 -21.22 1.11 13.10
N ASN A 130 -20.71 1.81 12.10
CA ASN A 130 -21.50 2.34 10.99
C ASN A 130 -21.93 1.21 10.05
N LEU A 131 -21.17 0.12 9.97
CA LEU A 131 -21.52 -1.06 9.20
C LEU A 131 -22.87 -1.68 9.63
N SER A 132 -23.14 -1.76 10.95
CA SER A 132 -24.42 -2.24 11.46
C SER A 132 -25.56 -1.22 11.31
N LYS A 133 -25.24 0.07 11.15
CA LYS A 133 -26.23 1.10 10.78
C LYS A 133 -26.57 1.04 9.29
N ARG A 134 -25.58 0.78 8.43
CA ARG A 134 -25.69 0.76 6.97
C ARG A 134 -26.41 -0.49 6.46
N TYR A 135 -26.15 -1.62 7.10
CA TYR A 135 -26.78 -2.90 6.76
C TYR A 135 -27.56 -3.37 7.98
N LYS A 136 -28.89 -3.36 7.92
CA LYS A 136 -29.75 -3.76 9.05
C LYS A 136 -29.96 -5.28 9.10
N THR A 137 -29.96 -5.94 7.95
CA THR A 137 -30.26 -7.37 7.85
C THR A 137 -29.02 -8.20 7.52
N ALA A 138 -28.96 -9.44 8.01
CA ALA A 138 -27.89 -10.38 7.68
C ALA A 138 -27.79 -10.68 6.17
N LYS A 139 -28.93 -10.68 5.45
CA LYS A 139 -28.96 -10.86 3.99
C LYS A 139 -28.29 -9.70 3.26
N GLN A 140 -28.62 -8.45 3.62
CA GLN A 140 -27.97 -7.27 3.04
C GLN A 140 -26.47 -7.25 3.35
N TYR A 141 -26.10 -7.66 4.57
CA TYR A 141 -24.71 -7.75 4.99
C TYR A 141 -23.90 -8.78 4.18
N LYS A 142 -24.48 -9.95 3.85
CA LYS A 142 -23.82 -10.98 3.01
C LYS A 142 -23.56 -10.51 1.57
N LEU A 143 -24.42 -9.63 1.06
CA LEU A 143 -24.31 -9.06 -0.30
C LEU A 143 -23.55 -7.73 -0.33
N ALA A 144 -23.19 -7.18 0.84
CA ALA A 144 -22.53 -5.90 0.95
C ALA A 144 -21.10 -5.94 0.42
N LYS A 145 -20.68 -4.81 -0.17
CA LYS A 145 -19.30 -4.61 -0.63
C LYS A 145 -18.49 -4.05 0.54
N LEU A 146 -17.93 -4.95 1.34
CA LEU A 146 -17.06 -4.61 2.46
C LEU A 146 -15.63 -4.34 1.99
N THR A 147 -14.97 -3.40 2.65
CA THR A 147 -13.51 -3.23 2.54
C THR A 147 -12.79 -4.42 3.21
N PRO A 148 -11.52 -4.70 2.85
CA PRO A 148 -10.75 -5.78 3.48
C PRO A 148 -10.65 -5.66 5.01
N ILE A 149 -10.58 -4.42 5.53
CA ILE A 149 -10.54 -4.14 6.97
C ILE A 149 -11.90 -4.43 7.61
N GLU A 150 -13.01 -3.99 7.01
CA GLU A 150 -14.35 -4.28 7.54
C GLU A 150 -14.63 -5.79 7.57
N ALA A 151 -14.23 -6.51 6.52
CA ALA A 151 -14.40 -7.95 6.42
C ALA A 151 -13.51 -8.74 7.39
N GLY A 152 -12.30 -8.27 7.68
CA GLY A 152 -11.36 -8.96 8.59
C GLY A 152 -11.51 -8.59 10.07
N CYS A 153 -11.94 -7.37 10.39
CA CYS A 153 -11.92 -6.84 11.76
C CYS A 153 -13.30 -6.74 12.41
N CYS A 154 -14.38 -6.54 11.63
CA CYS A 154 -15.72 -6.29 12.18
C CYS A 154 -16.56 -7.57 12.39
N LYS A 155 -16.17 -8.68 11.78
CA LYS A 155 -16.83 -10.00 11.88
C LYS A 155 -15.87 -11.07 12.39
N PRO A 156 -16.38 -12.15 13.00
CA PRO A 156 -15.58 -13.33 13.25
C PRO A 156 -15.28 -14.05 11.91
N PRO A 157 -14.20 -14.84 11.86
CA PRO A 157 -13.93 -15.74 10.74
C PRO A 157 -15.09 -16.71 10.49
N SER A 158 -15.36 -17.03 9.22
CA SER A 158 -16.47 -17.95 8.89
C SER A 158 -16.25 -19.36 9.43
N GLU A 159 -14.99 -19.78 9.64
CA GLU A 159 -14.62 -21.05 10.28
C GLU A 159 -15.12 -21.18 11.73
N CYS A 160 -15.41 -20.08 12.42
CA CYS A 160 -15.92 -20.14 13.79
C CYS A 160 -17.36 -20.65 13.86
N GLY A 161 -18.13 -20.57 12.77
CA GLY A 161 -19.49 -21.11 12.70
C GLY A 161 -20.55 -20.40 13.55
N TYR A 162 -20.26 -19.24 14.13
CA TYR A 162 -21.23 -18.52 14.96
C TYR A 162 -22.46 -18.08 14.13
N PRO A 163 -23.69 -18.38 14.58
CA PRO A 163 -24.88 -17.96 13.85
C PRO A 163 -25.06 -16.45 13.96
N ALA A 164 -25.27 -15.80 12.80
CA ALA A 164 -25.47 -14.36 12.73
C ALA A 164 -26.90 -14.00 13.15
N VAL A 165 -27.04 -13.30 14.28
CA VAL A 165 -28.34 -12.82 14.78
C VAL A 165 -28.74 -11.54 14.06
N ASN A 166 -27.78 -10.60 13.90
CA ASN A 166 -27.97 -9.32 13.22
C ASN A 166 -26.71 -8.96 12.41
N ALA A 167 -26.74 -7.83 11.70
CA ALA A 167 -25.57 -7.32 11.01
C ALA A 167 -24.43 -7.01 12.00
N SER A 168 -23.30 -7.72 11.84
CA SER A 168 -22.14 -7.65 12.75
C SER A 168 -22.41 -8.05 14.21
N TYR A 169 -23.44 -8.87 14.47
CA TYR A 169 -23.72 -9.44 15.80
C TYR A 169 -24.00 -10.94 15.70
N TYR A 170 -23.28 -11.73 16.49
CA TYR A 170 -23.26 -13.19 16.38
C TYR A 170 -23.58 -13.83 17.73
N ASP A 171 -24.29 -14.96 17.74
CA ASP A 171 -24.53 -15.67 19.00
C ASP A 171 -23.27 -16.45 19.40
N LEU A 172 -22.68 -16.06 20.54
CA LEU A 172 -21.46 -16.66 21.08
C LEU A 172 -21.75 -17.77 22.09
N SER A 173 -23.03 -18.07 22.35
CA SER A 173 -23.46 -19.15 23.25
C SER A 173 -23.18 -20.54 22.65
N PHE A 174 -23.03 -20.61 21.32
CA PHE A 174 -22.66 -21.81 20.61
C PHE A 174 -21.16 -22.08 20.70
N HIS A 175 -20.79 -23.36 20.83
CA HIS A 175 -19.39 -23.75 20.72
C HIS A 175 -18.85 -23.43 19.33
N PRO A 176 -17.66 -22.81 19.22
CA PRO A 176 -17.08 -22.51 17.92
C PRO A 176 -16.82 -23.81 17.16
N ALA A 177 -17.19 -23.83 15.88
CA ALA A 177 -16.97 -24.97 14.99
C ALA A 177 -15.47 -25.24 14.75
N SER A 178 -14.62 -24.24 14.96
CA SER A 178 -13.17 -24.31 14.82
C SER A 178 -12.47 -23.95 16.13
N SER A 179 -11.35 -24.62 16.40
CA SER A 179 -10.47 -24.30 17.54
C SER A 179 -9.51 -23.13 17.26
N SER A 180 -9.75 -22.34 16.21
CA SER A 180 -8.87 -21.23 15.87
C SER A 180 -8.82 -20.18 16.98
N LYS A 181 -7.65 -19.57 17.16
CA LYS A 181 -7.41 -18.56 18.20
C LYS A 181 -8.31 -17.33 17.99
N ASP A 182 -8.62 -17.01 16.75
CA ASP A 182 -9.47 -15.88 16.38
C ASP A 182 -10.89 -16.02 16.92
N CYS A 183 -11.47 -17.24 16.94
CA CYS A 183 -12.79 -17.48 17.51
C CYS A 183 -12.86 -17.17 19.00
N LYS A 184 -11.78 -17.44 19.75
CA LYS A 184 -11.68 -17.13 21.19
C LYS A 184 -11.45 -15.65 21.48
N LEU A 185 -10.78 -14.95 20.56
CA LEU A 185 -10.46 -13.53 20.70
C LEU A 185 -11.63 -12.61 20.33
N TYR A 186 -12.52 -13.06 19.46
CA TYR A 186 -13.67 -12.28 19.02
C TYR A 186 -14.68 -12.03 20.16
N LYS A 187 -15.16 -10.78 20.27
CA LYS A 187 -16.28 -10.42 21.16
C LYS A 187 -17.26 -9.46 20.45
N ASN A 188 -18.55 -9.57 20.74
CA ASN A 188 -19.58 -8.65 20.21
C ASN A 188 -19.48 -7.19 20.70
N SER A 189 -18.55 -6.90 21.62
CA SER A 189 -18.38 -5.54 22.14
C SER A 189 -17.72 -4.63 21.09
N LYS A 190 -18.25 -3.41 20.96
CA LYS A 190 -17.81 -2.41 19.96
C LYS A 190 -16.30 -2.17 19.99
N ASN A 191 -15.69 -2.20 21.18
CA ASN A 191 -14.30 -1.83 21.41
C ASN A 191 -13.31 -3.01 21.27
N VAL A 192 -13.78 -4.25 21.17
CA VAL A 192 -12.92 -5.43 21.11
C VAL A 192 -12.99 -6.10 19.74
N LYS A 193 -14.22 -6.40 19.25
CA LYS A 193 -14.49 -7.12 17.99
C LYS A 193 -13.41 -8.17 17.67
N CYS A 194 -12.96 -8.27 16.42
CA CYS A 194 -11.78 -9.07 16.05
C CYS A 194 -10.54 -8.19 15.89
N TYR A 195 -10.44 -7.03 16.56
CA TYR A 195 -9.35 -6.08 16.32
C TYR A 195 -7.96 -6.58 16.74
N SER A 196 -7.86 -7.73 17.39
CA SER A 196 -6.59 -8.37 17.75
C SER A 196 -6.43 -9.75 17.11
N CYS A 197 -7.36 -10.16 16.25
CA CYS A 197 -7.34 -11.40 15.50
C CYS A 197 -6.35 -11.35 14.34
N ASP A 198 -5.88 -12.51 13.92
CA ASP A 198 -5.02 -12.63 12.74
C ASP A 198 -5.80 -12.34 11.45
N SER A 199 -7.10 -12.64 11.42
CA SER A 199 -8.01 -12.24 10.33
C SER A 199 -8.09 -10.72 10.13
N CYS A 200 -8.02 -9.94 11.21
CA CYS A 200 -7.99 -8.48 11.12
C CYS A 200 -6.64 -7.97 10.62
N LYS A 201 -5.53 -8.56 11.09
CA LYS A 201 -4.18 -8.29 10.55
C LYS A 201 -4.11 -8.60 9.06
N ALA A 202 -4.75 -9.69 8.61
CA ALA A 202 -4.81 -10.08 7.20
C ALA A 202 -5.61 -9.07 6.36
N GLY A 203 -6.74 -8.58 6.88
CA GLY A 203 -7.51 -7.51 6.25
C GLY A 203 -6.71 -6.21 6.09
N VAL A 204 -5.93 -5.86 7.12
CA VAL A 204 -4.99 -4.72 7.08
C VAL A 204 -3.87 -4.95 6.06
N ALA A 205 -3.28 -6.16 6.03
CA ALA A 205 -2.26 -6.52 5.05
C ALA A 205 -2.77 -6.40 3.61
N GLN A 206 -4.00 -6.86 3.34
CA GLN A 206 -4.61 -6.73 2.02
C GLN A 206 -4.86 -5.27 1.62
N TYR A 207 -5.35 -4.47 2.56
CA TYR A 207 -5.58 -3.05 2.33
C TYR A 207 -4.27 -2.36 1.96
N MET A 208 -3.20 -2.57 2.75
CA MET A 208 -1.87 -2.04 2.45
C MET A 208 -1.35 -2.52 1.08
N LYS A 209 -1.48 -3.82 0.78
CA LYS A 209 -1.10 -4.42 -0.50
C LYS A 209 -1.77 -3.73 -1.69
N THR A 210 -3.05 -3.43 -1.58
CA THR A 210 -3.82 -2.76 -2.66
C THR A 210 -3.27 -1.37 -2.93
N GLU A 211 -2.97 -0.61 -1.87
CA GLU A 211 -2.37 0.72 -1.98
C GLU A 211 -0.94 0.66 -2.53
N TRP A 212 -0.14 -0.33 -2.12
CA TRP A 212 1.22 -0.53 -2.62
C TRP A 212 1.22 -0.88 -4.10
N ARG A 213 0.21 -1.60 -4.60
CA ARG A 213 0.06 -1.87 -6.04
C ARG A 213 -0.16 -0.58 -6.84
N VAL A 214 -0.94 0.38 -6.33
CA VAL A 214 -1.13 1.68 -6.98
C VAL A 214 0.20 2.43 -7.07
N VAL A 215 0.96 2.46 -5.97
CA VAL A 215 2.30 3.07 -5.95
C VAL A 215 3.26 2.36 -6.90
N ALA A 216 3.23 1.03 -6.97
CA ALA A 216 4.08 0.25 -7.88
C ALA A 216 3.77 0.57 -9.35
N ILE A 217 2.49 0.66 -9.73
CA ILE A 217 2.08 1.06 -11.10
C ILE A 217 2.61 2.46 -11.43
N PHE A 218 2.42 3.42 -10.52
CA PHE A 218 2.94 4.78 -10.70
C PHE A 218 4.47 4.78 -10.85
N ASN A 219 5.18 3.98 -10.05
CA ASN A 219 6.64 3.90 -10.10
C ASN A 219 7.14 3.28 -11.42
N VAL A 220 6.40 2.33 -12.00
CA VAL A 220 6.71 1.77 -13.34
C VAL A 220 6.55 2.84 -14.42
N ILE A 221 5.48 3.64 -14.38
CA ILE A 221 5.28 4.75 -15.33
C ILE A 221 6.42 5.76 -15.21
N LEU A 222 6.78 6.13 -13.98
CA LEU A 222 7.89 7.03 -13.69
C LEU A 222 9.22 6.48 -14.23
N PHE A 223 9.49 5.20 -14.05
CA PHE A 223 10.69 4.54 -14.57
C PHE A 223 10.79 4.66 -16.10
N VAL A 224 9.70 4.40 -16.83
CA VAL A 224 9.67 4.51 -18.30
C VAL A 224 9.98 5.95 -18.73
N VAL A 225 9.36 6.94 -18.10
CA VAL A 225 9.58 8.36 -18.44
C VAL A 225 11.02 8.78 -18.15
N LEU A 226 11.57 8.43 -16.98
CA LEU A 226 12.96 8.74 -16.63
C LEU A 226 13.97 8.02 -17.53
N SER A 227 13.65 6.81 -17.99
CA SER A 227 14.47 6.07 -18.95
C SER A 227 14.54 6.79 -20.30
N MET A 228 13.42 7.28 -20.82
CA MET A 228 13.40 8.10 -22.05
C MET A 228 14.25 9.37 -21.91
N ILE A 229 14.14 10.06 -20.76
CA ILE A 229 14.96 11.26 -20.48
C ILE A 229 16.45 10.90 -20.43
N TYR A 230 16.80 9.76 -19.82
CA TYR A 230 18.18 9.27 -19.78
C TYR A 230 18.73 9.00 -21.18
N PHE A 231 17.97 8.33 -22.05
CA PHE A 231 18.38 8.09 -23.44
C PHE A 231 18.59 9.39 -24.22
N VAL A 232 17.66 10.34 -24.12
CA VAL A 232 17.78 11.66 -24.76
C VAL A 232 19.01 12.41 -24.24
N GLY A 233 19.24 12.40 -22.92
CA GLY A 233 20.42 13.01 -22.31
C GLY A 233 21.73 12.38 -22.79
N CYS A 234 21.78 11.06 -22.92
CA CYS A 234 22.90 10.34 -23.50
C CYS A 234 23.15 10.69 -24.96
N CYS A 235 22.09 10.78 -25.78
CA CYS A 235 22.17 11.19 -27.19
C CYS A 235 22.65 12.64 -27.34
N ALA A 236 22.10 13.57 -26.55
CA ALA A 236 22.51 14.97 -26.54
C ALA A 236 23.99 15.12 -26.18
N ARG A 237 24.46 14.39 -25.15
CA ARG A 237 25.88 14.36 -24.78
C ARG A 237 26.77 13.79 -25.88
N ARG A 238 26.36 12.68 -26.50
CA ARG A 238 27.13 12.05 -27.59
C ARG A 238 27.28 13.00 -28.79
N ASN A 239 26.22 13.75 -29.11
CA ASN A 239 26.28 14.77 -30.15
C ASN A 239 27.16 15.97 -29.77
N ALA A 240 27.12 16.44 -28.52
CA ALA A 240 27.99 17.52 -28.05
C ALA A 240 29.48 17.12 -28.07
N ALA A 241 29.80 15.89 -27.64
CA ALA A 241 31.16 15.35 -27.69
C ALA A 241 31.70 15.24 -29.13
N ARG A 242 30.87 14.76 -30.08
CA ARG A 242 31.23 14.68 -31.51
C ARG A 242 31.44 16.04 -32.18
N ARG A 243 30.72 17.08 -31.77
CA ARG A 243 30.95 18.45 -32.29
C ARG A 243 32.29 19.00 -31.81
N ARG A 244 32.69 18.70 -30.56
CA ARG A 244 33.95 19.16 -29.97
C ARG A 244 35.19 18.48 -30.57
N SER A 245 35.05 17.27 -31.13
CA SER A 245 36.16 16.56 -31.80
C SER A 245 36.32 16.93 -33.29
N LYS A 246 35.42 17.74 -33.85
CA LYS A 246 35.46 18.21 -35.24
C LYS A 246 35.99 19.64 -35.37
N ILE A 247 36.20 20.32 -34.25
CA ILE A 247 36.85 21.63 -34.12
C ILE A 247 38.29 21.36 -33.72
#